data_AF-D6TXA6-F1
#
_entry.id   AF-D6TXA6-F1
#
_cell.length_a   1.000
_cell.length_b   1.000
_cell.length_c   1.000
_cell.angle_alpha   90.00
_cell.angle_beta   90.00
_cell.angle_gamma   90.00
#
_symmetry.space_group_name_H-M   'P 1'
#
loop_
_entity.id
_entity.type
_entity.pdbx_description
1 polymer ?
#
loop_
_entity_poly.entity_id
_entity_poly.type
_entity_poly.pdbx_seq_one_letter_code
_entity_poly.pdbx_strand_id
1 'polypeptide(L)'
;MLSRSILPALLALHVQQIEPGSLSAPHEKTTRILCRLVHGSHLLWEASASTKQGTKEITERLFTVFSLLCICSPMQTDGFAITERNDRPCRATTSFHTKKSVPAMGKRPGLLYEAQQRLDGLMALGQSRAHAKARARLLGTYHWPFSDGKIHAYTTRTTYQNIVMRFLCWCRATHGIKRLHEIDQCADTLVSAYLHLHVQEGYSPWTLSTTRSALRLFFGSPTLASEVALPARHREAIRRSRTPFLHQKRPRYMSAEAWQNLLAFLGATGLRRHEARALRVGQIERQPDGHVVLAHVHGKGGKLRQVPVLPEQETTVLRLIEGRRGEEKVFPRLPKHLDIHAYRRQYAQALYQSLSGRPLPLSQGRLPRGILDEEAVLVVSRALGHNRRDVVLTSYLR
;
A
#
# COMPACT_ATOMS: atom_id res chain seq x y z
N MET A 1 -31.20 0.93 -14.55
CA MET A 1 -30.62 -0.29 -13.93
C MET A 1 -30.97 -1.47 -14.82
N LEU A 2 -29.98 -2.12 -15.45
CA LEU A 2 -30.15 -3.40 -16.12
C LEU A 2 -29.45 -4.47 -15.27
N SER A 3 -30.18 -5.53 -14.93
CA SER A 3 -29.72 -6.64 -14.09
C SER A 3 -28.54 -7.39 -14.72
N ARG A 4 -27.60 -7.86 -13.88
CA ARG A 4 -26.41 -8.67 -14.25
C ARG A 4 -26.74 -9.99 -14.99
N SER A 5 -28.01 -10.36 -15.11
CA SER A 5 -28.46 -11.59 -15.76
C SER A 5 -28.70 -11.48 -17.28
N ILE A 6 -28.65 -10.29 -17.89
CA ILE A 6 -29.00 -10.10 -19.32
C ILE A 6 -27.77 -10.04 -20.24
N LEU A 7 -26.59 -9.74 -19.69
CA LEU A 7 -25.35 -9.56 -20.46
C LEU A 7 -24.87 -10.82 -21.22
N PRO A 8 -24.96 -12.05 -20.66
CA PRO A 8 -24.57 -13.26 -21.38
C PRO A 8 -25.50 -13.57 -22.57
N ALA A 9 -26.78 -13.25 -22.45
CA ALA A 9 -27.78 -13.49 -23.50
C ALA A 9 -27.60 -12.53 -24.68
N LEU A 10 -27.26 -11.26 -24.43
CA LEU A 10 -26.95 -10.29 -25.47
C LEU A 10 -25.67 -10.63 -26.25
N LEU A 11 -24.66 -11.20 -25.58
CA LEU A 11 -23.45 -11.68 -26.26
C LEU A 11 -23.73 -12.93 -27.10
N ALA A 12 -24.59 -13.84 -26.63
CA ALA A 12 -24.97 -15.04 -27.37
C ALA A 12 -25.77 -14.71 -28.65
N LEU A 13 -26.66 -13.72 -28.58
CA LEU A 13 -27.42 -13.22 -29.74
C LEU A 13 -26.52 -12.57 -30.81
N HIS A 14 -25.44 -11.89 -30.39
CA HIS A 14 -24.51 -11.26 -31.32
C HIS A 14 -23.59 -12.27 -32.04
N VAL A 15 -23.32 -13.41 -31.40
CA VAL A 15 -22.52 -14.50 -31.98
C VAL A 15 -23.36 -15.38 -32.93
N GLN A 16 -24.68 -15.48 -32.72
CA GLN A 16 -25.58 -16.22 -33.62
C GLN A 16 -25.85 -15.53 -34.97
N GLN A 17 -25.50 -14.25 -35.14
CA GLN A 17 -25.66 -13.53 -36.41
C GLN A 17 -24.44 -13.63 -37.35
N ILE A 18 -23.45 -14.47 -37.02
CA ILE A 18 -22.28 -14.71 -37.88
C ILE A 18 -22.52 -15.99 -38.68
N GLU A 19 -22.87 -15.84 -39.96
CA GLU A 19 -23.03 -16.94 -40.93
C GLU A 19 -21.76 -17.81 -41.00
N PRO A 20 -21.88 -19.15 -40.83
CA PRO A 20 -20.73 -20.06 -40.85
C PRO A 20 -20.18 -20.19 -42.28
N GLY A 21 -19.05 -19.51 -42.54
CA GLY A 21 -18.34 -19.59 -43.82
C GLY A 21 -17.68 -18.29 -44.30
N SER A 22 -17.92 -17.16 -43.62
CA SER A 22 -17.46 -15.83 -44.06
C SER A 22 -16.08 -15.40 -43.55
N LEU A 23 -15.36 -16.25 -42.82
CA LEU A 23 -14.11 -15.86 -42.13
C LEU A 23 -12.88 -16.58 -42.69
N SER A 24 -11.96 -15.80 -43.26
CA SER A 24 -10.65 -16.31 -43.69
C SER A 24 -9.82 -16.81 -42.50
N ALA A 25 -8.93 -17.78 -42.75
CA ALA A 25 -8.14 -18.52 -41.74
C ALA A 25 -7.46 -17.70 -40.60
N PRO A 26 -7.09 -16.42 -40.75
CA PRO A 26 -6.60 -15.60 -39.63
C PRO A 26 -7.67 -15.25 -38.58
N HIS A 27 -8.96 -15.24 -38.94
CA HIS A 27 -10.06 -14.91 -38.05
C HIS A 27 -10.46 -16.08 -37.13
N GLU A 28 -10.38 -17.32 -37.60
CA GLU A 28 -10.72 -18.50 -36.78
C GLU A 28 -9.78 -18.67 -35.58
N LYS A 29 -8.50 -18.32 -35.75
CA LYS A 29 -7.50 -18.34 -34.67
C LYS A 29 -7.79 -17.29 -33.59
N THR A 30 -8.28 -16.12 -34.00
CA THR A 30 -8.62 -15.00 -33.09
C THR A 30 -9.91 -15.29 -32.31
N THR A 31 -10.91 -15.90 -32.96
CA THR A 31 -12.16 -16.33 -32.32
C THR A 31 -11.93 -17.50 -31.34
N ARG A 32 -11.07 -18.48 -31.67
CA ARG A 32 -10.69 -19.56 -30.72
C ARG A 32 -9.92 -19.05 -29.50
N ILE A 33 -9.11 -18.00 -29.65
CA ILE A 33 -8.42 -17.35 -28.52
C ILE A 33 -9.40 -16.61 -27.60
N LEU A 34 -10.42 -15.95 -28.17
CA LEU A 34 -11.48 -15.29 -27.42
C LEU A 34 -12.40 -16.28 -26.68
N CYS A 35 -12.72 -17.43 -27.28
CA CYS A 35 -13.48 -18.48 -26.60
C CYS A 35 -12.71 -19.12 -25.43
N ARG A 36 -11.37 -19.20 -25.51
CA ARG A 36 -10.53 -19.68 -24.39
C ARG A 36 -10.40 -18.66 -23.25
N LEU A 37 -10.51 -17.37 -23.53
CA LEU A 37 -10.50 -16.30 -22.51
C LEU A 37 -11.73 -16.33 -21.58
N VAL A 38 -12.87 -16.84 -22.06
CA VAL A 38 -14.06 -17.07 -21.22
C VAL A 38 -13.86 -18.25 -20.25
N HIS A 39 -12.89 -19.13 -20.53
CA HIS A 39 -12.58 -20.32 -19.74
C HIS A 39 -11.10 -20.37 -19.32
N GLY A 40 -10.67 -19.38 -18.54
CA GLY A 40 -9.55 -19.49 -17.60
C GLY A 40 -8.13 -19.66 -18.17
N SER A 41 -7.24 -18.80 -17.67
CA SER A 41 -5.76 -18.95 -17.56
C SER A 41 -4.92 -17.94 -18.37
N HIS A 42 -3.97 -17.36 -17.64
CA HIS A 42 -2.91 -16.43 -18.03
C HIS A 42 -2.17 -16.80 -19.32
N LEU A 43 -1.96 -15.84 -20.22
CA LEU A 43 -0.87 -15.84 -21.20
C LEU A 43 -0.39 -14.40 -21.48
N LEU A 44 0.93 -14.24 -21.49
CA LEU A 44 1.68 -13.01 -21.80
C LEU A 44 1.57 -12.66 -23.29
N TRP A 45 1.56 -11.37 -23.63
CA TRP A 45 1.63 -10.89 -25.01
C TRP A 45 2.88 -10.03 -25.22
N GLU A 46 3.81 -10.52 -26.04
CA GLU A 46 4.80 -9.70 -26.76
C GLU A 46 4.29 -9.47 -28.18
N ALA A 47 4.05 -8.22 -28.57
CA ALA A 47 3.73 -7.87 -29.96
C ALA A 47 4.94 -7.18 -30.60
N SER A 48 5.58 -7.88 -31.54
CA SER A 48 6.45 -7.28 -32.54
C SER A 48 5.60 -6.55 -33.59
N ALA A 49 6.07 -5.39 -34.02
CA ALA A 49 5.41 -4.51 -34.97
C ALA A 49 5.46 -5.06 -36.40
N SER A 50 4.30 -5.33 -37.01
CA SER A 50 4.15 -5.30 -38.47
C SER A 50 2.68 -5.20 -38.93
N THR A 51 2.37 -4.07 -39.57
CA THR A 51 1.51 -3.89 -40.76
C THR A 51 -0.04 -3.93 -40.72
N LYS A 52 -0.57 -2.92 -41.46
CA LYS A 52 -1.85 -2.72 -42.18
C LYS A 52 -3.04 -2.08 -41.44
N GLN A 53 -3.57 -1.05 -42.12
CA GLN A 53 -4.58 -0.04 -41.73
C GLN A 53 -5.90 -0.61 -41.15
N GLY A 54 -6.24 -1.87 -41.42
CA GLY A 54 -7.48 -2.51 -40.96
C GLY A 54 -7.47 -3.05 -39.52
N THR A 55 -6.31 -3.08 -38.84
CA THR A 55 -6.21 -3.59 -37.46
C THR A 55 -6.50 -2.54 -36.39
N LYS A 56 -6.51 -1.24 -36.74
CA LYS A 56 -6.75 -0.15 -35.77
C LYS A 56 -8.15 -0.18 -35.16
N GLU A 57 -9.18 -0.42 -35.97
CA GLU A 57 -10.57 -0.34 -35.50
C GLU A 57 -10.96 -1.51 -34.57
N ILE A 58 -10.44 -2.71 -34.86
CA ILE A 58 -10.63 -3.89 -34.00
C ILE A 58 -9.82 -3.75 -32.70
N THR A 59 -8.61 -3.18 -32.76
CA THR A 59 -7.79 -2.94 -31.57
C THR A 59 -8.43 -1.87 -30.67
N GLU A 60 -9.02 -0.81 -31.24
CA GLU A 60 -9.74 0.22 -30.46
C GLU A 60 -11.06 -0.30 -29.86
N ARG A 61 -11.83 -1.12 -30.59
CA ARG A 61 -13.05 -1.72 -30.05
C ARG A 61 -12.75 -2.76 -28.96
N LEU A 62 -11.71 -3.58 -29.12
CA LEU A 62 -11.24 -4.51 -28.08
C LEU A 62 -10.68 -3.77 -26.85
N PHE A 63 -9.97 -2.65 -27.06
CA PHE A 63 -9.48 -1.82 -25.95
C PHE A 63 -10.61 -1.14 -25.17
N THR A 64 -11.70 -0.76 -25.86
CA THR A 64 -12.89 -0.14 -25.24
C THR A 64 -13.68 -1.17 -24.42
N VAL A 65 -13.87 -2.39 -24.95
CA VAL A 65 -14.54 -3.49 -24.23
C VAL A 65 -13.69 -3.97 -23.04
N PHE A 66 -12.37 -4.05 -23.19
CA PHE A 66 -11.46 -4.42 -22.08
C PHE A 66 -11.42 -3.34 -21.00
N SER A 67 -11.47 -2.05 -21.38
CA SER A 67 -11.56 -0.93 -20.44
C SER A 67 -12.87 -0.97 -19.63
N LEU A 68 -14.00 -1.29 -20.25
CA LEU A 68 -15.29 -1.46 -19.57
C LEU A 68 -15.34 -2.68 -18.63
N LEU A 69 -14.66 -3.78 -19.00
CA LEU A 69 -14.57 -4.98 -18.16
C LEU A 69 -13.63 -4.80 -16.96
N CYS A 70 -12.53 -4.05 -17.11
CA CYS A 70 -11.61 -3.72 -16.01
C CYS A 70 -12.19 -2.72 -15.00
N ILE A 71 -13.14 -1.87 -15.39
CA ILE A 71 -13.80 -0.92 -14.49
C ILE A 71 -14.77 -1.63 -13.51
N CYS A 72 -15.24 -2.85 -13.83
CA CYS A 72 -16.25 -3.55 -13.02
C CYS A 72 -15.72 -4.64 -12.06
N SER A 73 -14.40 -4.81 -11.89
CA SER A 73 -13.83 -5.81 -10.97
C SER A 73 -12.93 -5.20 -9.89
N PRO A 74 -13.22 -5.40 -8.59
CA PRO A 74 -12.30 -5.02 -7.53
C PRO A 74 -11.22 -6.11 -7.40
N MET A 75 -10.18 -6.07 -8.23
CA MET A 75 -9.03 -6.97 -8.06
C MET A 75 -8.08 -6.45 -6.98
N GLN A 76 -7.87 -7.30 -5.97
CA GLN A 76 -6.81 -7.22 -5.00
C GLN A 76 -5.45 -7.23 -5.72
N THR A 77 -4.55 -6.34 -5.31
CA THR A 77 -3.24 -6.16 -5.92
C THR A 77 -2.21 -7.08 -5.26
N ASP A 78 -1.92 -8.22 -5.91
CA ASP A 78 -0.67 -8.95 -5.69
C ASP A 78 0.42 -8.40 -6.61
N GLY A 79 1.53 -7.97 -6.00
CA GLY A 79 2.63 -7.32 -6.69
C GLY A 79 3.58 -8.30 -7.37
N PHE A 80 3.69 -8.21 -8.69
CA PHE A 80 4.75 -8.82 -9.48
C PHE A 80 5.97 -7.88 -9.58
N ALA A 81 7.15 -8.45 -9.38
CA ALA A 81 8.45 -7.83 -9.60
C ALA A 81 9.13 -8.55 -10.78
N ILE A 82 9.70 -7.77 -11.70
CA ILE A 82 10.46 -8.25 -12.86
C ILE A 82 11.88 -8.59 -12.40
N THR A 83 12.35 -9.77 -12.74
CA THR A 83 13.72 -10.26 -12.54
C THR A 83 14.62 -9.82 -13.69
N GLU A 84 15.74 -9.16 -13.38
CA GLU A 84 16.84 -8.89 -14.30
C GLU A 84 17.52 -10.20 -14.74
N ARG A 85 17.70 -10.39 -16.05
CA ARG A 85 18.67 -11.34 -16.61
C ARG A 85 19.80 -10.56 -17.24
N ASN A 86 21.01 -10.88 -16.80
CA ASN A 86 22.28 -10.54 -17.41
C ASN A 86 22.40 -11.21 -18.78
N ASP A 87 22.75 -10.44 -19.82
CA ASP A 87 23.43 -10.97 -21.00
C ASP A 87 24.52 -10.00 -21.48
N ARG A 88 25.65 -10.58 -21.88
CA ARG A 88 26.95 -9.96 -22.24
C ARG A 88 26.91 -9.28 -23.63
N PRO A 89 27.88 -8.39 -23.95
CA PRO A 89 27.82 -7.54 -25.13
C PRO A 89 28.41 -8.21 -26.39
N CYS A 90 27.70 -8.11 -27.52
CA CYS A 90 28.24 -8.40 -28.85
C CYS A 90 28.81 -7.14 -29.49
N ARG A 91 30.09 -7.22 -29.91
CA ARG A 91 30.80 -6.24 -30.74
C ARG A 91 30.08 -6.05 -32.08
N ALA A 92 29.89 -4.80 -32.50
CA ALA A 92 29.69 -4.44 -33.90
C ALA A 92 30.37 -3.09 -34.19
N THR A 93 31.42 -3.22 -34.99
CA THR A 93 32.07 -2.30 -35.94
C THR A 93 31.63 -0.83 -36.02
N THR A 94 32.64 0.01 -35.90
CA THR A 94 32.72 1.43 -36.26
C THR A 94 32.37 1.68 -37.73
N SER A 95 31.42 2.57 -37.99
CA SER A 95 31.42 3.40 -39.20
C SER A 95 31.12 4.85 -38.82
N PHE A 96 32.07 5.73 -39.13
CA PHE A 96 31.93 7.17 -38.98
C PHE A 96 31.01 7.70 -40.07
N HIS A 97 29.82 8.15 -39.70
CA HIS A 97 29.00 9.03 -40.52
C HIS A 97 28.87 10.36 -39.77
N THR A 98 29.47 11.41 -40.32
CA THR A 98 29.33 12.79 -39.83
C THR A 98 27.88 13.24 -40.00
N LYS A 99 27.08 13.08 -38.95
CA LYS A 99 25.72 13.64 -38.88
C LYS A 99 25.81 15.16 -38.71
N LYS A 100 25.34 15.88 -39.73
CA LYS A 100 24.99 17.31 -39.61
C LYS A 100 24.09 17.51 -38.38
N SER A 101 24.46 18.45 -37.52
CA SER A 101 23.73 18.82 -36.31
C SER A 101 22.39 19.47 -36.65
N VAL A 102 21.30 18.72 -36.46
CA VAL A 102 19.94 19.27 -36.43
C VAL A 102 19.71 19.85 -35.03
N PRO A 103 19.22 21.09 -34.88
CA PRO A 103 18.94 21.67 -33.57
C PRO A 103 17.91 20.80 -32.83
N ALA A 104 18.25 20.44 -31.59
CA ALA A 104 17.41 19.61 -30.75
C ALA A 104 16.09 20.34 -30.43
N MET A 105 15.02 20.03 -31.17
CA MET A 105 13.66 20.33 -30.72
C MET A 105 13.44 19.59 -29.39
N GLY A 106 13.54 20.31 -28.28
CA GLY A 106 13.28 19.76 -26.95
C GLY A 106 11.88 19.16 -26.91
N LYS A 107 11.79 17.82 -26.85
CA LYS A 107 10.52 17.14 -26.63
C LYS A 107 9.99 17.58 -25.27
N ARG A 108 8.91 18.36 -25.29
CA ARG A 108 8.25 18.83 -24.07
C ARG A 108 7.90 17.60 -23.21
N PRO A 109 8.14 17.66 -21.89
CA PRO A 109 7.92 16.52 -21.02
C PRO A 109 6.45 16.08 -21.06
N GLY A 110 6.22 14.76 -21.02
CA GLY A 110 4.86 14.20 -20.97
C GLY A 110 4.21 14.43 -19.60
N LEU A 111 2.87 14.43 -19.54
CA LEU A 111 2.06 14.66 -18.33
C LEU A 111 2.57 13.96 -17.07
N LEU A 112 2.80 12.64 -17.15
CA LEU A 112 3.20 11.83 -16.01
C LEU A 112 4.64 12.16 -15.55
N TYR A 113 5.51 12.53 -16.50
CA TYR A 113 6.87 12.96 -16.20
C TYR A 113 6.87 14.34 -15.52
N GLU A 114 6.09 15.31 -16.02
CA GLU A 114 5.92 16.63 -15.37
C GLU A 114 5.43 16.45 -13.91
N ALA A 115 4.47 15.55 -13.69
CA ALA A 115 3.97 15.25 -12.36
C ALA A 115 5.00 14.56 -11.45
N GLN A 116 5.84 13.68 -12.00
CA GLN A 116 6.93 13.05 -11.25
C GLN A 116 7.96 14.10 -10.81
N GLN A 117 8.38 15.00 -11.72
CA GLN A 117 9.28 16.11 -11.42
C GLN A 117 8.72 17.02 -10.33
N ARG A 118 7.42 17.36 -10.39
CA ARG A 118 6.76 18.13 -9.34
C ARG A 118 6.84 17.42 -7.98
N LEU A 119 6.51 16.13 -7.93
CA LEU A 119 6.58 15.36 -6.70
C LEU A 119 8.02 15.20 -6.17
N ASP A 120 9.02 15.19 -7.05
CA ASP A 120 10.43 15.15 -6.67
C ASP A 120 10.85 16.48 -6.04
N GLY A 121 10.37 17.62 -6.53
CA GLY A 121 10.54 18.93 -5.89
C GLY A 121 9.88 19.08 -4.52
N LEU A 122 8.90 18.22 -4.19
CA LEU A 122 8.27 18.16 -2.86
C LEU A 122 9.07 17.30 -1.87
N MET A 123 10.08 16.54 -2.30
CA MET A 123 10.88 15.73 -1.41
C MET A 123 11.77 16.59 -0.51
N ALA A 124 11.81 16.27 0.77
CA ALA A 124 12.69 16.87 1.78
C ALA A 124 13.48 15.77 2.49
N LEU A 125 14.31 15.07 1.71
CA LEU A 125 15.17 14.00 2.21
C LEU A 125 16.20 14.56 3.20
N GLY A 126 16.48 13.80 4.26
CA GLY A 126 17.38 14.23 5.34
C GLY A 126 16.77 15.23 6.33
N GLN A 127 15.66 15.90 5.97
CA GLN A 127 14.98 16.82 6.88
C GLN A 127 14.01 16.08 7.80
N SER A 128 14.06 16.38 9.09
CA SER A 128 13.17 15.78 10.08
C SER A 128 11.78 16.42 10.06
N ARG A 129 10.76 15.63 9.67
CA ARG A 129 9.34 16.01 9.81
C ARG A 129 8.98 16.38 11.26
N ALA A 130 9.61 15.72 12.23
CA ALA A 130 9.38 16.01 13.64
C ALA A 130 9.87 17.41 14.01
N HIS A 131 11.02 17.82 13.45
CA HIS A 131 11.55 19.17 13.62
C HIS A 131 10.66 20.22 12.95
N ALA A 132 10.22 19.99 11.71
CA ALA A 132 9.28 20.88 11.02
C ALA A 132 7.98 21.07 11.82
N LYS A 133 7.44 19.99 12.38
CA LYS A 133 6.26 20.04 13.26
C LYS A 133 6.51 20.81 14.55
N ALA A 134 7.69 20.66 15.16
CA ALA A 134 8.05 21.38 16.38
C ALA A 134 8.17 22.88 16.10
N ARG A 135 8.85 23.25 15.02
CA ARG A 135 8.99 24.64 14.56
C ARG A 135 7.63 25.29 14.29
N ALA A 136 6.73 24.62 13.59
CA ALA A 136 5.38 25.14 13.33
C ALA A 136 4.57 25.40 14.61
N ARG A 137 4.79 24.60 15.67
CA ARG A 137 4.14 24.85 16.97
C ARG A 137 4.70 26.06 17.68
N LEU A 138 6.03 26.22 17.66
CA LEU A 138 6.68 27.39 18.23
C LEU A 138 6.23 28.69 17.54
N LEU A 139 6.02 28.63 16.22
CA LEU A 139 5.57 29.77 15.42
C LEU A 139 4.04 29.98 15.42
N GLY A 140 3.26 29.14 16.11
CA GLY A 140 1.80 29.21 16.10
C GLY A 140 1.12 28.86 14.76
N THR A 141 1.88 28.40 13.75
CA THR A 141 1.36 28.04 12.41
C THR A 141 0.87 26.59 12.32
N TYR A 142 0.97 25.85 13.43
CA TYR A 142 0.51 24.48 13.52
C TYR A 142 -1.02 24.37 13.47
N HIS A 143 -1.55 23.72 12.44
CA HIS A 143 -2.94 23.31 12.35
C HIS A 143 -3.04 21.79 12.17
N TRP A 144 -4.17 21.21 12.59
CA TRP A 144 -4.46 19.81 12.34
C TRP A 144 -5.40 19.68 11.12
N PRO A 145 -5.11 18.81 10.14
CA PRO A 145 -3.92 17.96 10.01
C PRO A 145 -2.69 18.78 9.55
N PHE A 146 -1.51 18.47 10.11
CA PHE A 146 -0.27 19.21 9.82
C PHE A 146 0.41 18.76 8.51
N SER A 147 0.68 19.74 7.64
CA SER A 147 1.52 19.64 6.45
C SER A 147 2.45 20.85 6.38
N ASP A 148 3.71 20.63 6.05
CA ASP A 148 4.71 21.65 5.73
C ASP A 148 4.96 21.76 4.22
N GLY A 149 4.08 21.15 3.42
CA GLY A 149 4.22 21.11 1.96
C GLY A 149 5.30 20.17 1.45
N LYS A 150 5.90 19.33 2.31
CA LYS A 150 7.01 18.44 1.93
C LYS A 150 6.75 16.96 2.23
N ILE A 151 7.51 16.11 1.54
CA ILE A 151 7.52 14.65 1.70
C ILE A 151 8.86 14.22 2.30
N HIS A 152 8.82 13.73 3.54
CA HIS A 152 10.02 13.33 4.30
C HIS A 152 10.37 11.84 4.22
N ALA A 153 9.59 11.04 3.47
CA ALA A 153 9.77 9.60 3.42
C ALA A 153 9.48 9.03 2.03
N TYR A 154 10.37 8.15 1.56
CA TYR A 154 10.21 7.44 0.28
C TYR A 154 8.90 6.63 0.21
N THR A 155 8.51 5.97 1.30
CA THR A 155 7.25 5.19 1.32
C THR A 155 6.01 6.07 1.13
N THR A 156 6.00 7.28 1.71
CA THR A 156 4.96 8.28 1.48
C THR A 156 5.02 8.78 0.05
N ARG A 157 6.22 9.06 -0.48
CA ARG A 157 6.41 9.48 -1.88
C ARG A 157 5.87 8.48 -2.88
N THR A 158 6.14 7.18 -2.71
CA THR A 158 5.60 6.13 -3.58
C THR A 158 4.09 6.05 -3.51
N THR A 159 3.51 6.16 -2.31
CA THR A 159 2.05 6.11 -2.13
C THR A 159 1.39 7.30 -2.83
N TYR A 160 1.93 8.50 -2.63
CA TYR A 160 1.39 9.71 -3.24
C TYR A 160 1.59 9.70 -4.76
N GLN A 161 2.72 9.19 -5.26
CA GLN A 161 2.91 8.96 -6.69
C GLN A 161 1.80 8.11 -7.26
N ASN A 162 1.54 6.94 -6.67
CA ASN A 162 0.57 6.00 -7.22
C ASN A 162 -0.83 6.61 -7.26
N ILE A 163 -1.19 7.41 -6.26
CA ILE A 163 -2.45 8.15 -6.24
C ILE A 163 -2.49 9.19 -7.35
N VAL A 164 -1.48 10.06 -7.42
CA VAL A 164 -1.41 11.14 -8.43
C VAL A 164 -1.42 10.56 -9.84
N MET A 165 -0.64 9.51 -10.11
CA MET A 165 -0.59 8.89 -11.43
C MET A 165 -1.93 8.27 -11.83
N ARG A 166 -2.65 7.64 -10.89
CA ARG A 166 -4.02 7.14 -11.15
C ARG A 166 -4.99 8.26 -11.47
N PHE A 167 -4.94 9.34 -10.69
CA PHE A 167 -5.76 10.54 -10.93
C PHE A 167 -5.47 11.15 -12.31
N LEU A 168 -4.20 11.35 -12.67
CA LEU A 168 -3.82 11.91 -13.98
C LEU A 168 -4.21 11.00 -15.14
N CYS A 169 -4.07 9.68 -14.98
CA CYS A 169 -4.57 8.72 -15.97
C CYS A 169 -6.09 8.82 -16.13
N TRP A 170 -6.84 8.99 -15.04
CA TRP A 170 -8.27 9.22 -15.08
C TRP A 170 -8.61 10.55 -15.79
N CYS A 171 -7.94 11.66 -15.46
CA CYS A 171 -8.14 12.94 -16.15
C CYS A 171 -7.90 12.83 -17.66
N ARG A 172 -6.84 12.13 -18.06
CA ARG A 172 -6.52 11.91 -19.47
C ARG A 172 -7.58 11.05 -20.17
N ALA A 173 -8.09 10.03 -19.51
CA ALA A 173 -9.08 9.11 -20.08
C ALA A 173 -10.47 9.75 -20.19
N THR A 174 -10.90 10.50 -19.17
CA THR A 174 -12.27 11.04 -19.07
C THR A 174 -12.41 12.42 -19.71
N HIS A 175 -11.36 13.25 -19.65
CA HIS A 175 -11.41 14.64 -20.13
C HIS A 175 -10.44 14.92 -21.29
N GLY A 176 -9.67 13.92 -21.74
CA GLY A 176 -8.73 14.08 -22.86
C GLY A 176 -7.53 14.98 -22.56
N ILE A 177 -7.34 15.41 -21.31
CA ILE A 177 -6.31 16.37 -20.91
C ILE A 177 -4.91 15.74 -21.04
N LYS A 178 -4.00 16.44 -21.72
CA LYS A 178 -2.65 15.94 -22.03
C LYS A 178 -1.54 16.69 -21.31
N ARG A 179 -1.80 17.87 -20.74
CA ARG A 179 -0.81 18.68 -20.05
C ARG A 179 -1.18 18.94 -18.60
N LEU A 180 -0.16 19.09 -17.75
CA LEU A 180 -0.38 19.28 -16.32
C LEU A 180 -1.01 20.66 -16.02
N HIS A 181 -0.60 21.71 -16.76
CA HIS A 181 -1.14 23.06 -16.56
C HIS A 181 -2.66 23.15 -16.77
N GLU A 182 -3.22 22.38 -17.72
CA GLU A 182 -4.65 22.30 -17.96
C GLU A 182 -5.38 21.73 -16.74
N ILE A 183 -4.78 20.71 -16.10
CA ILE A 183 -5.30 20.12 -14.87
C ILE A 183 -5.17 21.10 -13.71
N ASP A 184 -4.08 21.87 -13.63
CA ASP A 184 -3.88 22.87 -12.58
C ASP A 184 -4.97 23.96 -12.62
N GLN A 185 -5.39 24.39 -13.81
CA GLN A 185 -6.42 25.42 -14.00
C GLN A 185 -7.81 24.99 -13.50
N CYS A 186 -8.12 23.69 -13.50
CA CYS A 186 -9.40 23.14 -13.07
C CYS A 186 -9.25 22.08 -11.97
N ALA A 187 -8.18 22.16 -11.17
CA ALA A 187 -7.80 21.14 -10.20
C ALA A 187 -8.90 20.84 -9.19
N ASP A 188 -9.58 21.87 -8.69
CA ASP A 188 -10.63 21.71 -7.69
C ASP A 188 -11.81 20.90 -8.25
N THR A 189 -12.34 21.31 -9.41
CA THR A 189 -13.41 20.60 -10.11
C THR A 189 -13.04 19.14 -10.41
N LEU A 190 -11.84 18.89 -10.95
CA LEU A 190 -11.40 17.54 -11.31
C LEU A 190 -11.17 16.65 -10.09
N VAL A 191 -10.52 17.17 -9.04
CA VAL A 191 -10.28 16.40 -7.82
C VAL A 191 -11.58 16.10 -7.09
N SER A 192 -12.52 17.03 -7.09
CA SER A 192 -13.83 16.82 -6.46
C SER A 192 -14.65 15.78 -7.21
N ALA A 193 -14.70 15.84 -8.54
CA ALA A 193 -15.31 14.80 -9.36
C ALA A 193 -14.65 13.42 -9.12
N TYR A 194 -13.32 13.36 -9.06
CA TYR A 194 -12.59 12.13 -8.79
C TYR A 194 -12.90 11.53 -7.40
N LEU A 195 -12.99 12.37 -6.37
CA LEU A 195 -13.33 11.92 -5.02
C LEU A 195 -14.80 11.47 -4.93
N HIS A 196 -15.74 12.16 -5.59
CA HIS A 196 -17.14 11.74 -5.66
C HIS A 196 -17.29 10.38 -6.33
N LEU A 197 -16.60 10.16 -7.46
CA LEU A 197 -16.58 8.86 -8.13
C LEU A 197 -16.14 7.75 -7.16
N HIS A 198 -15.01 7.93 -6.47
CA HIS A 198 -14.53 6.91 -5.53
C HIS A 198 -15.42 6.73 -4.29
N VAL A 199 -16.15 7.76 -3.87
CA VAL A 199 -17.19 7.62 -2.84
C VAL A 199 -18.32 6.72 -3.35
N GLN A 200 -18.80 6.95 -4.59
CA GLN A 200 -19.86 6.14 -5.21
C GLN A 200 -19.42 4.69 -5.44
N GLU A 201 -18.15 4.46 -5.79
CA GLU A 201 -17.54 3.13 -5.93
C GLU A 201 -17.32 2.41 -4.58
N GLY A 202 -17.61 3.07 -3.45
CA GLY A 202 -17.50 2.45 -2.13
C GLY A 202 -16.07 2.30 -1.62
N TYR A 203 -15.14 3.18 -2.05
CA TYR A 203 -13.77 3.16 -1.55
C TYR A 203 -13.73 3.40 -0.04
N SER A 204 -12.77 2.78 0.64
CA SER A 204 -12.68 2.91 2.08
C SER A 204 -12.44 4.37 2.52
N PRO A 205 -13.00 4.81 3.67
CA PRO A 205 -12.74 6.14 4.25
C PRO A 205 -11.25 6.49 4.40
N TRP A 206 -10.40 5.48 4.63
CA TRP A 206 -8.95 5.66 4.73
C TRP A 206 -8.30 5.92 3.38
N THR A 207 -8.75 5.21 2.33
CA THR A 207 -8.26 5.40 0.96
C THR A 207 -8.62 6.80 0.49
N LEU A 208 -9.90 7.19 0.57
CA LEU A 208 -10.40 8.50 0.15
C LEU A 208 -9.66 9.66 0.82
N SER A 209 -9.47 9.58 2.13
CA SER A 209 -8.78 10.64 2.87
C SER A 209 -7.27 10.69 2.57
N THR A 210 -6.64 9.54 2.28
CA THR A 210 -5.24 9.51 1.82
C THR A 210 -5.13 10.09 0.41
N THR A 211 -6.07 9.76 -0.48
CA THR A 211 -6.18 10.32 -1.83
C THR A 211 -6.27 11.83 -1.79
N ARG A 212 -7.21 12.38 -1.02
CA ARG A 212 -7.36 13.82 -0.82
C ARG A 212 -6.08 14.47 -0.30
N SER A 213 -5.43 13.88 0.70
CA SER A 213 -4.20 14.42 1.27
C SER A 213 -3.06 14.46 0.25
N ALA A 214 -2.95 13.43 -0.59
CA ALA A 214 -1.93 13.37 -1.64
C ALA A 214 -2.17 14.43 -2.73
N LEU A 215 -3.43 14.60 -3.16
CA LEU A 215 -3.80 15.58 -4.17
C LEU A 215 -3.65 17.02 -3.65
N ARG A 216 -4.07 17.30 -2.41
CA ARG A 216 -3.83 18.58 -1.73
C ARG A 216 -2.35 18.95 -1.69
N LEU A 217 -1.49 17.99 -1.35
CA LEU A 217 -0.04 18.21 -1.36
C LEU A 217 0.48 18.46 -2.77
N PHE A 218 0.06 17.66 -3.74
CA PHE A 218 0.51 17.76 -5.13
C PHE A 218 0.16 19.10 -5.79
N PHE A 219 -1.03 19.63 -5.51
CA PHE A 219 -1.50 20.93 -6.02
C PHE A 219 -1.16 22.10 -5.09
N GLY A 220 -0.56 21.86 -3.93
CA GLY A 220 -0.21 22.93 -2.98
C GLY A 220 -1.42 23.64 -2.35
N SER A 221 -2.61 23.03 -2.40
CA SER A 221 -3.86 23.62 -1.88
C SER A 221 -4.41 22.82 -0.70
N PRO A 222 -4.37 23.34 0.55
CA PRO A 222 -4.91 22.65 1.73
C PRO A 222 -6.44 22.51 1.72
N THR A 223 -7.13 23.38 0.99
CA THR A 223 -8.60 23.45 0.91
C THR A 223 -9.16 22.74 -0.32
N LEU A 224 -8.33 22.20 -1.21
CA LEU A 224 -8.78 21.48 -2.40
C LEU A 224 -9.84 20.41 -2.07
N ALA A 225 -10.96 20.44 -2.80
CA ALA A 225 -12.07 19.50 -2.63
C ALA A 225 -12.58 19.38 -1.18
N SER A 226 -12.72 20.52 -0.48
CA SER A 226 -13.24 20.56 0.90
C SER A 226 -14.74 20.35 0.97
N GLU A 227 -15.46 20.73 -0.07
CA GLU A 227 -16.89 20.54 -0.28
C GLU A 227 -17.28 19.06 -0.44
N VAL A 228 -16.34 18.21 -0.85
CA VAL A 228 -16.60 16.77 -0.94
C VAL A 228 -16.66 16.16 0.47
N ALA A 229 -17.86 15.77 0.90
CA ALA A 229 -18.05 15.02 2.14
C ALA A 229 -17.47 13.59 2.00
N LEU A 230 -16.51 13.23 2.87
CA LEU A 230 -16.03 11.85 2.97
C LEU A 230 -16.79 11.07 4.02
N PRO A 231 -17.02 9.76 3.80
CA PRO A 231 -17.56 8.90 4.84
C PRO A 231 -16.68 8.90 6.09
N ALA A 232 -17.31 8.85 7.26
CA ALA A 232 -16.61 8.81 8.53
C ALA A 232 -15.83 7.49 8.71
N ARG A 233 -14.73 7.56 9.46
CA ARG A 233 -13.91 6.38 9.80
C ARG A 233 -14.45 5.73 11.06
N HIS A 234 -14.99 4.53 10.91
CA HIS A 234 -15.59 3.78 12.00
C HIS A 234 -14.65 2.74 12.61
N ARG A 235 -14.77 2.52 13.93
CA ARG A 235 -14.02 1.50 14.70
C ARG A 235 -14.27 0.15 14.01
N GLU A 236 -15.51 -0.21 13.76
CA GLU A 236 -15.98 -1.49 13.21
C GLU A 236 -15.33 -1.81 11.86
N ALA A 237 -15.14 -0.79 11.01
CA ALA A 237 -14.68 -0.94 9.62
C ALA A 237 -13.19 -1.33 9.46
N ILE A 238 -12.38 -1.38 10.52
CA ILE A 238 -10.94 -1.69 10.46
C ILE A 238 -10.69 -3.20 10.20
N ARG A 239 -10.94 -3.74 9.01
CA ARG A 239 -10.89 -5.21 8.79
C ARG A 239 -9.49 -5.84 8.75
N ARG A 240 -8.43 -5.05 8.57
CA ARG A 240 -7.06 -5.54 8.35
C ARG A 240 -6.58 -6.40 9.52
N SER A 241 -5.95 -7.53 9.21
CA SER A 241 -5.29 -8.42 10.18
C SER A 241 -6.24 -9.06 11.19
N ARG A 242 -7.54 -9.20 10.87
CA ARG A 242 -8.57 -9.77 11.76
C ARG A 242 -8.99 -11.19 11.42
N THR A 243 -8.63 -11.69 10.24
CA THR A 243 -9.00 -13.04 9.82
C THR A 243 -7.95 -14.07 10.27
N PRO A 244 -8.35 -15.21 10.87
CA PRO A 244 -7.44 -16.28 11.31
C PRO A 244 -6.54 -16.86 10.19
N PHE A 245 -6.92 -16.66 8.93
CA PHE A 245 -6.29 -17.26 7.75
C PHE A 245 -4.87 -16.76 7.43
N LEU A 246 -4.43 -15.62 7.98
CA LEU A 246 -3.19 -14.96 7.58
C LEU A 246 -1.88 -15.60 8.12
N HIS A 247 -1.99 -16.77 8.75
CA HIS A 247 -0.91 -17.41 9.52
C HIS A 247 -0.46 -18.78 9.00
N GLN A 248 -1.13 -19.32 7.98
CA GLN A 248 -1.02 -20.75 7.67
C GLN A 248 0.13 -21.09 6.72
N LYS A 249 0.54 -20.17 5.83
CA LYS A 249 1.58 -20.48 4.84
C LYS A 249 2.97 -20.13 5.35
N ARG A 250 3.59 -21.12 6.00
CA ARG A 250 5.04 -21.13 6.24
C ARG A 250 5.80 -21.00 4.92
N PRO A 251 6.83 -20.14 4.82
CA PRO A 251 7.68 -20.10 3.63
C PRO A 251 8.47 -21.39 3.44
N ARG A 252 8.64 -21.84 2.19
CA ARG A 252 9.40 -23.07 1.86
C ARG A 252 10.84 -23.06 2.38
N TYR A 253 11.47 -21.88 2.43
CA TYR A 253 12.86 -21.72 2.89
C TYR A 253 13.04 -21.77 4.42
N MET A 254 11.96 -22.00 5.18
CA MET A 254 11.98 -21.94 6.64
C MET A 254 11.52 -23.27 7.23
N SER A 255 12.27 -23.77 8.21
CA SER A 255 11.88 -24.96 8.98
C SER A 255 10.60 -24.69 9.79
N ALA A 256 9.92 -25.77 10.17
CA ALA A 256 8.72 -25.69 11.01
C ALA A 256 9.01 -24.97 12.33
N GLU A 257 10.12 -25.35 12.96
CA GLU A 257 10.57 -24.82 14.23
C GLU A 257 10.92 -23.33 14.14
N ALA A 258 11.76 -22.92 13.17
CA ALA A 258 12.13 -21.52 13.01
C ALA A 258 10.91 -20.62 12.72
N TRP A 259 9.90 -21.17 12.03
CA TRP A 259 8.63 -20.49 11.82
C TRP A 259 7.85 -20.32 13.12
N GLN A 260 7.66 -21.39 13.90
CA GLN A 260 6.96 -21.30 15.19
C GLN A 260 7.66 -20.36 16.17
N ASN A 261 8.99 -20.45 16.22
CA ASN A 261 9.84 -19.57 17.01
C ASN A 261 9.65 -18.09 16.63
N LEU A 262 9.60 -17.77 15.33
CA LEU A 262 9.30 -16.42 14.86
C LEU A 262 7.91 -15.96 15.29
N LEU A 263 6.89 -16.82 15.15
CA LEU A 263 5.52 -16.47 15.51
C LEU A 263 5.37 -16.26 17.02
N ALA A 264 5.92 -17.15 17.83
CA ALA A 264 5.93 -17.06 19.29
C ALA A 264 6.63 -15.77 19.75
N PHE A 265 7.81 -15.49 19.19
CA PHE A 265 8.53 -14.25 19.51
C PHE A 265 7.72 -12.99 19.17
N LEU A 266 7.07 -12.96 18.01
CA LEU A 266 6.24 -11.82 17.61
C LEU A 266 4.98 -11.68 18.47
N GLY A 267 4.39 -12.80 18.92
CA GLY A 267 3.29 -12.81 19.87
C GLY A 267 3.70 -12.32 21.27
N ALA A 268 4.93 -12.64 21.69
CA ALA A 268 5.47 -12.24 22.99
C ALA A 268 5.97 -10.79 23.05
N THR A 269 6.28 -10.16 21.91
CA THR A 269 6.91 -8.82 21.87
C THR A 269 6.10 -7.77 21.09
N GLY A 270 5.20 -8.21 20.21
CA GLY A 270 4.37 -7.34 19.40
C GLY A 270 5.13 -6.36 18.51
N LEU A 271 6.36 -6.65 18.06
CA LEU A 271 7.17 -5.73 17.26
C LEU A 271 6.54 -5.34 15.91
N ARG A 272 6.91 -4.17 15.37
CA ARG A 272 6.62 -3.82 13.96
C ARG A 272 7.57 -4.56 13.04
N ARG A 273 7.19 -4.71 11.77
CA ARG A 273 8.02 -5.37 10.75
C ARG A 273 9.45 -4.84 10.66
N HIS A 274 9.64 -3.53 10.67
CA HIS A 274 10.98 -2.93 10.58
C HIS A 274 11.76 -3.10 11.88
N GLU A 275 11.08 -3.07 13.03
CA GLU A 275 11.68 -3.33 14.35
C GLU A 275 12.18 -4.78 14.40
N ALA A 276 11.33 -5.76 14.09
CA ALA A 276 11.71 -7.18 14.07
C ALA A 276 12.84 -7.51 13.09
N ARG A 277 12.92 -6.79 11.95
CA ARG A 277 13.99 -6.95 10.96
C ARG A 277 15.33 -6.39 11.43
N ALA A 278 15.31 -5.36 12.26
CA ALA A 278 16.51 -4.68 12.75
C ALA A 278 16.98 -5.21 14.10
N LEU A 279 16.13 -5.94 14.83
CA LEU A 279 16.41 -6.42 16.18
C LEU A 279 17.66 -7.30 16.24
N ARG A 280 18.54 -6.97 17.19
CA ARG A 280 19.74 -7.75 17.51
C ARG A 280 19.62 -8.45 18.86
N VAL A 281 20.40 -9.51 19.04
CA VAL A 281 20.41 -10.34 20.25
C VAL A 281 20.72 -9.51 21.49
N GLY A 282 21.73 -8.64 21.42
CA GLY A 282 22.16 -7.79 22.55
C GLY A 282 21.14 -6.72 22.97
N GLN A 283 20.02 -6.60 22.26
CA GLN A 283 18.92 -5.72 22.67
C GLN A 283 17.91 -6.41 23.59
N ILE A 284 18.02 -7.73 23.80
CA ILE A 284 17.14 -8.48 24.68
C ILE A 284 17.83 -8.59 26.04
N GLU A 285 17.25 -7.93 27.04
CA GLU A 285 17.87 -7.73 28.34
C GLU A 285 16.94 -8.29 29.43
N ARG A 286 17.51 -9.00 30.39
CA ARG A 286 16.82 -9.38 31.62
C ARG A 286 16.98 -8.24 32.62
N GLN A 287 15.87 -7.73 33.11
CA GLN A 287 15.82 -6.69 34.11
C GLN A 287 16.08 -7.27 35.52
N PRO A 288 16.49 -6.42 36.49
CA PRO A 288 16.76 -6.86 37.86
C PRO A 288 15.56 -7.49 38.57
N ASP A 289 14.34 -7.10 38.18
CA ASP A 289 13.07 -7.65 38.67
C ASP A 289 12.72 -9.03 38.07
N GLY A 290 13.58 -9.55 37.19
CA GLY A 290 13.42 -10.85 36.54
C GLY A 290 12.69 -10.80 35.20
N HIS A 291 12.03 -9.69 34.85
CA HIS A 291 11.33 -9.54 33.58
C HIS A 291 12.30 -9.38 32.40
N VAL A 292 11.86 -9.73 31.19
CA VAL A 292 12.65 -9.54 29.97
C VAL A 292 12.09 -8.39 29.16
N VAL A 293 12.97 -7.54 28.64
CA VAL A 293 12.62 -6.41 27.78
C VAL A 293 13.47 -6.39 26.53
N LEU A 294 12.93 -5.80 25.47
CA LEU A 294 13.71 -5.40 24.30
C LEU A 294 14.06 -3.93 24.46
N ALA A 295 15.33 -3.65 24.72
CA ALA A 295 15.89 -2.33 24.89
C ALA A 295 16.17 -1.65 23.55
N HIS A 296 16.13 -0.31 23.55
CA HIS A 296 16.54 0.51 22.40
C HIS A 296 15.84 0.16 21.07
N VAL A 297 14.56 -0.21 21.10
CA VAL A 297 13.82 -0.54 19.88
C VAL A 297 13.50 0.74 19.10
N HIS A 298 14.08 0.87 17.90
CA HIS A 298 13.82 1.98 17.00
C HIS A 298 12.43 1.86 16.35
N GLY A 299 11.48 2.60 16.90
CA GLY A 299 10.13 2.72 16.38
C GLY A 299 9.99 3.74 15.23
N LYS A 300 8.75 3.89 14.77
CA LYS A 300 8.41 4.82 13.68
C LYS A 300 8.78 6.25 14.04
N GLY A 301 9.48 6.93 13.13
CA GLY A 301 9.91 8.32 13.30
C GLY A 301 11.15 8.47 14.17
N GLY A 302 11.96 7.41 14.34
CA GLY A 302 13.22 7.44 15.08
C GLY A 302 13.07 7.37 16.60
N LYS A 303 11.85 7.13 17.10
CA LYS A 303 11.57 7.07 18.53
C LYS A 303 12.07 5.76 19.12
N LEU A 304 12.91 5.85 20.14
CA LEU A 304 13.29 4.71 20.95
C LEU A 304 12.16 4.35 21.92
N ARG A 305 12.03 3.06 22.20
CA ARG A 305 11.17 2.53 23.24
C ARG A 305 11.76 1.23 23.79
N GLN A 306 11.46 0.96 25.05
CA GLN A 306 11.56 -0.38 25.60
C GLN A 306 10.26 -1.13 25.33
N VAL A 307 10.36 -2.42 25.05
CA VAL A 307 9.20 -3.28 24.80
C VAL A 307 9.25 -4.43 25.81
N PRO A 308 8.29 -4.51 26.76
CA PRO A 308 8.25 -5.62 27.69
C PRO A 308 7.89 -6.91 26.95
N VAL A 309 8.55 -8.01 27.29
CA VAL A 309 8.09 -9.34 26.88
C VAL A 309 6.83 -9.67 27.67
N LEU A 310 5.88 -10.34 27.02
CA LEU A 310 4.67 -10.80 27.68
C LEU A 310 5.03 -11.74 28.85
N PRO A 311 4.39 -11.61 30.03
CA PRO A 311 4.61 -12.53 31.13
C PRO A 311 4.46 -14.00 30.70
N GLU A 312 5.25 -14.88 31.30
CA GLU A 312 5.34 -16.32 31.02
C GLU A 312 5.95 -16.68 29.65
N GLN A 313 6.29 -15.70 28.82
CA GLN A 313 6.92 -15.91 27.50
C GLN A 313 8.42 -15.56 27.50
N GLU A 314 8.97 -15.12 28.63
CA GLU A 314 10.38 -14.73 28.78
C GLU A 314 11.32 -15.87 28.42
N THR A 315 11.08 -17.07 28.96
CA THR A 315 11.91 -18.25 28.70
C THR A 315 11.93 -18.61 27.20
N THR A 316 10.79 -18.50 26.51
CA THR A 316 10.70 -18.72 25.06
C THR A 316 11.55 -17.73 24.29
N VAL A 317 11.54 -16.45 24.70
CA VAL A 317 12.34 -15.39 24.07
C VAL A 317 13.83 -15.58 24.34
N LEU A 318 14.21 -15.94 25.56
CA LEU A 318 15.62 -16.13 25.95
C LEU A 318 16.25 -17.36 25.27
N ARG A 319 15.53 -18.47 25.16
CA ARG A 319 16.00 -19.67 24.44
C ARG A 319 16.36 -19.39 22.99
N LEU A 320 15.68 -18.45 22.34
CA LEU A 320 15.94 -18.09 20.94
C LEU A 320 17.27 -17.38 20.70
N ILE A 321 17.87 -16.86 21.77
CA ILE A 321 19.11 -16.10 21.71
C ILE A 321 20.26 -16.74 22.48
N GLU A 322 20.02 -17.87 23.13
CA GLU A 322 21.00 -18.59 23.92
C GLU A 322 22.22 -18.99 23.07
N GLY A 323 23.42 -18.70 23.58
CA GLY A 323 24.68 -18.98 22.89
C GLY A 323 25.00 -18.09 21.68
N ARG A 324 24.17 -17.08 21.36
CA ARG A 324 24.35 -16.20 20.20
C ARG A 324 25.05 -14.90 20.57
N ARG A 325 25.83 -14.34 19.63
CA ARG A 325 26.55 -13.08 19.85
C ARG A 325 25.59 -11.90 19.82
N GLY A 326 25.83 -10.91 20.66
CA GLY A 326 24.95 -9.73 20.81
C GLY A 326 24.71 -8.94 19.52
N GLU A 327 25.68 -8.93 18.60
CA GLU A 327 25.58 -8.25 17.31
C GLU A 327 24.69 -8.97 16.30
N GLU A 328 24.40 -10.25 16.49
CA GLU A 328 23.60 -11.00 15.54
C GLU A 328 22.17 -10.51 15.46
N LYS A 329 21.58 -10.54 14.26
CA LYS A 329 20.13 -10.32 14.11
C LYS A 329 19.38 -11.49 14.71
N VAL A 330 18.37 -11.22 15.53
CA VAL A 330 17.49 -12.28 16.05
C VAL A 330 16.88 -13.07 14.89
N PHE A 331 16.40 -12.35 13.86
CA PHE A 331 15.85 -12.94 12.63
C PHE A 331 16.64 -12.48 11.39
N PRO A 332 17.45 -13.36 10.76
CA PRO A 332 18.15 -13.04 9.53
C PRO A 332 17.22 -12.68 8.38
N ARG A 333 16.08 -13.38 8.27
CA ARG A 333 15.10 -13.20 7.19
C ARG A 333 13.68 -13.19 7.75
N LEU A 334 12.93 -12.14 7.37
CA LEU A 334 11.53 -11.98 7.75
C LEU A 334 10.62 -12.20 6.53
N PRO A 335 9.59 -13.05 6.61
CA PRO A 335 8.73 -13.32 5.46
C PRO A 335 7.94 -12.09 4.98
N LYS A 336 7.91 -11.89 3.65
CA LYS A 336 7.28 -10.72 3.03
C LYS A 336 5.77 -10.63 3.29
N HIS A 337 5.07 -11.76 3.36
CA HIS A 337 3.62 -11.79 3.51
C HIS A 337 3.15 -12.09 4.94
N LEU A 338 4.07 -12.20 5.91
CA LEU A 338 3.71 -12.43 7.31
C LEU A 338 2.91 -11.24 7.88
N ASP A 339 1.72 -11.53 8.39
CA ASP A 339 0.89 -10.51 9.03
C ASP A 339 1.32 -10.21 10.47
N ILE A 340 2.41 -9.45 10.59
CA ILE A 340 2.97 -9.00 11.87
C ILE A 340 1.98 -8.15 12.67
N HIS A 341 1.04 -7.47 11.99
CA HIS A 341 0.08 -6.62 12.68
C HIS A 341 -0.96 -7.42 13.48
N ALA A 342 -1.25 -8.67 13.08
CA ALA A 342 -2.08 -9.58 13.86
C ALA A 342 -1.40 -9.97 15.18
N TYR A 343 -0.13 -10.41 15.15
CA TYR A 343 0.64 -10.73 16.37
C TYR A 343 0.85 -9.52 17.26
N ARG A 344 1.11 -8.35 16.67
CA ARG A 344 1.18 -7.10 17.42
C ARG A 344 -0.13 -6.76 18.14
N ARG A 345 -1.29 -7.15 17.59
CA ARG A 345 -2.58 -7.00 18.27
C ARG A 345 -2.74 -8.02 19.38
N GLN A 346 -2.44 -9.30 19.12
CA GLN A 346 -2.49 -10.36 20.13
C GLN A 346 -1.65 -10.00 21.35
N TYR A 347 -0.41 -9.56 21.13
CA TYR A 347 0.46 -9.04 22.18
C TYR A 347 -0.21 -7.91 22.99
N ALA A 348 -0.80 -6.92 22.31
CA ALA A 348 -1.43 -5.79 22.97
C ALA A 348 -2.64 -6.20 23.83
N GLN A 349 -3.43 -7.14 23.34
CA GLN A 349 -4.58 -7.71 24.04
C GLN A 349 -4.14 -8.51 25.26
N ALA A 350 -3.17 -9.42 25.08
CA ALA A 350 -2.64 -10.26 26.15
C ALA A 350 -1.96 -9.42 27.25
N LEU A 351 -1.16 -8.42 26.85
CA LEU A 351 -0.51 -7.52 27.81
C LEU A 351 -1.53 -6.68 28.58
N TYR A 352 -2.60 -6.21 27.94
CA TYR A 352 -3.67 -5.51 28.65
C TYR A 352 -4.34 -6.42 29.67
N GLN A 353 -4.67 -7.65 29.27
CA GLN A 353 -5.31 -8.62 30.15
C GLN A 353 -4.42 -9.01 31.33
N SER A 354 -3.11 -9.22 31.12
CA SER A 354 -2.17 -9.55 32.18
C SER A 354 -2.00 -8.40 33.18
N LEU A 355 -2.06 -7.15 32.72
CA LEU A 355 -1.90 -5.97 33.58
C LEU A 355 -3.18 -5.62 34.35
N SER A 356 -4.34 -5.69 33.68
CA SER A 356 -5.61 -5.20 34.24
C SER A 356 -6.46 -6.29 34.91
N GLY A 357 -6.28 -7.55 34.53
CA GLY A 357 -7.21 -8.64 34.88
C GLY A 357 -8.61 -8.48 34.26
N ARG A 358 -8.84 -7.46 33.42
CA ARG A 358 -10.16 -7.15 32.85
C ARG A 358 -10.36 -7.78 31.48
N PRO A 359 -11.60 -8.11 31.09
CA PRO A 359 -11.90 -8.57 29.73
C PRO A 359 -11.60 -7.47 28.70
N LEU A 360 -11.36 -7.90 27.47
CA LEU A 360 -11.21 -6.98 26.34
C LEU A 360 -12.56 -6.31 26.04
N PRO A 361 -12.55 -5.03 25.63
CA PRO A 361 -13.78 -4.34 25.29
C PRO A 361 -14.34 -4.87 23.97
N LEU A 362 -15.66 -4.73 23.77
CA LEU A 362 -16.31 -5.14 22.54
C LEU A 362 -15.64 -4.53 21.30
N SER A 363 -15.63 -5.30 20.22
CA SER A 363 -15.00 -4.91 18.96
C SER A 363 -15.77 -3.82 18.20
N GLN A 364 -17.03 -3.60 18.59
CA GLN A 364 -17.98 -2.66 18.02
C GLN A 364 -18.35 -1.57 19.02
N GLY A 365 -18.82 -0.44 18.51
CA GLY A 365 -19.33 0.68 19.28
C GLY A 365 -18.23 1.61 19.80
N ARG A 366 -18.72 2.72 20.35
CA ARG A 366 -17.90 3.68 21.08
C ARG A 366 -17.53 3.09 22.44
N LEU A 367 -16.26 3.15 22.80
CA LEU A 367 -15.80 2.74 24.12
C LEU A 367 -16.16 3.84 25.14
N PRO A 368 -16.96 3.52 26.18
CA PRO A 368 -17.24 4.47 27.25
C PRO A 368 -15.96 4.81 28.02
N ARG A 369 -15.88 6.02 28.55
CA ARG A 369 -14.76 6.42 29.42
C ARG A 369 -14.84 5.63 30.74
N GLY A 370 -13.69 5.21 31.28
CA GLY A 370 -13.60 4.54 32.58
C GLY A 370 -13.91 3.04 32.59
N ILE A 371 -14.38 2.45 31.48
CA ILE A 371 -14.59 0.99 31.38
C ILE A 371 -13.26 0.24 31.42
N LEU A 372 -12.24 0.80 30.78
CA LEU A 372 -10.94 0.20 30.68
C LEU A 372 -10.03 0.68 31.80
N ASP A 373 -9.10 -0.17 32.17
CA ASP A 373 -7.99 0.20 33.03
C ASP A 373 -7.08 1.18 32.27
N GLU A 374 -7.13 2.44 32.66
CA GLU A 374 -6.41 3.52 31.99
C GLU A 374 -4.89 3.41 32.16
N GLU A 375 -4.42 2.82 33.27
CA GLU A 375 -3.00 2.61 33.52
C GLU A 375 -2.48 1.49 32.62
N ALA A 376 -3.19 0.36 32.56
CA ALA A 376 -2.86 -0.74 31.65
C ALA A 376 -2.88 -0.28 30.18
N VAL A 377 -3.89 0.52 29.77
CA VAL A 377 -3.95 1.10 28.41
C VAL A 377 -2.72 1.97 28.13
N LEU A 378 -2.27 2.75 29.11
CA LEU A 378 -1.09 3.60 28.96
C LEU A 378 0.19 2.78 28.80
N VAL A 379 0.37 1.72 29.60
CA VAL A 379 1.49 0.79 29.48
C VAL A 379 1.49 0.14 28.11
N VAL A 380 0.34 -0.41 27.65
CA VAL A 380 0.21 -0.99 26.31
C VAL A 380 0.49 0.05 25.22
N SER A 381 0.06 1.30 25.37
CA SER A 381 0.36 2.38 24.42
C SER A 381 1.87 2.64 24.30
N ARG A 382 2.58 2.69 25.43
CA ARG A 382 4.05 2.86 25.47
C ARG A 382 4.77 1.64 24.88
N ALA A 383 4.36 0.43 25.28
CA ALA A 383 4.85 -0.83 24.73
C ALA A 383 4.57 -0.96 23.23
N LEU A 384 3.52 -0.30 22.71
CA LEU A 384 3.21 -0.15 21.28
C LEU A 384 3.76 1.15 20.65
N GLY A 385 4.55 1.95 21.37
CA GLY A 385 5.23 3.12 20.83
C GLY A 385 4.26 4.15 20.26
N HIS A 386 3.08 4.25 20.84
CA HIS A 386 2.06 5.24 20.54
C HIS A 386 2.03 6.28 21.67
N ASN A 387 1.89 7.55 21.29
CA ASN A 387 1.75 8.65 22.24
C ASN A 387 0.27 9.00 22.53
N ARG A 388 -0.68 8.27 21.91
CA ARG A 388 -2.12 8.54 21.98
C ARG A 388 -2.87 7.28 22.37
N ARG A 389 -3.59 7.33 23.48
CA ARG A 389 -4.43 6.23 23.98
C ARG A 389 -5.47 5.78 22.95
N ASP A 390 -6.11 6.73 22.28
CA ASP A 390 -7.14 6.46 21.25
C ASP A 390 -6.68 5.46 20.19
N VAL A 391 -5.38 5.47 19.82
CA VAL A 391 -4.86 4.58 18.78
C VAL A 391 -4.92 3.12 19.25
N VAL A 392 -4.59 2.88 20.52
CA VAL A 392 -4.65 1.56 21.17
C VAL A 392 -6.08 1.09 21.31
N LEU A 393 -6.93 1.94 21.89
CA LEU A 393 -8.37 1.70 22.09
C LEU A 393 -9.10 1.43 20.77
N THR A 394 -8.74 2.18 19.72
CA THR A 394 -9.34 2.03 18.41
C THR A 394 -8.77 0.82 17.70
N SER A 395 -7.46 0.59 17.67
CA SER A 395 -6.89 -0.36 16.69
C SER A 395 -6.51 -1.71 17.28
N TYR A 396 -6.31 -1.81 18.60
CA TYR A 396 -5.67 -2.96 19.24
C TYR A 396 -6.53 -3.64 20.31
N LEU A 397 -7.13 -2.89 21.24
CA LEU A 397 -7.92 -3.46 22.35
C LEU A 397 -9.38 -3.63 21.95
N ARG A 398 -9.74 -4.84 21.54
CA ARG A 398 -11.01 -5.21 20.90
C ARG A 398 -11.32 -6.68 21.07
#